data_AF-A0A1Z9QIH6-F1
#
_entry.id   AF-A0A1Z9QIH6-F1
#
_cell.length_a   1.000
_cell.length_b   1.000
_cell.length_c   1.000
_cell.angle_alpha   90.00
_cell.angle_beta   90.00
_cell.angle_gamma   90.00
#
_symmetry.space_group_name_H-M   'P 1'
#
loop_
_entity.id
_entity.type
_entity.pdbx_description
1 polymer ?
#
loop_
_entity_poly.entity_id
_entity_poly.type
_entity_poly.pdbx_seq_one_letter_code
_entity_poly.pdbx_strand_id
1 'polypeptide(L)'
;MEFLGFIGDVGFPIASAIGAGFFIFTTLKFILGSVTVQVGTINSMIHSLDNRVQTMNNDLVKIDALMSYALGVKPNTDRIAANEGKADARRD
;
A
#
# COMPACT_ATOMS: atom_id res chain seq x y z
N MET A 1 39.79 21.68 41.59
CA MET A 1 40.17 20.45 40.86
C MET A 1 39.18 19.31 41.10
N GLU A 2 38.64 19.13 42.31
CA GLU A 2 37.63 18.08 42.61
C GLU A 2 36.30 18.23 41.84
N PHE A 3 35.74 19.44 41.78
CA PHE A 3 34.47 19.68 41.08
C PHE A 3 34.52 19.43 39.57
N LEU A 4 35.65 19.76 38.93
CA LEU A 4 35.90 19.47 37.51
C LEU A 4 36.09 17.96 37.27
N GLY A 5 36.72 17.24 38.21
CA GLY A 5 36.83 15.78 38.16
C GLY A 5 35.46 15.10 38.30
N PHE A 6 34.62 15.56 39.24
CA PHE A 6 33.27 15.03 39.41
C PHE A 6 32.39 15.26 38.18
N ILE A 7 32.43 16.45 37.56
CA ILE A 7 31.74 16.73 36.29
C ILE A 7 32.25 15.83 35.17
N GLY A 8 33.56 15.54 35.12
CA GLY A 8 34.13 14.61 34.15
C GLY A 8 33.60 13.17 34.32
N ASP A 9 33.55 12.70 35.56
CA ASP A 9 33.18 11.31 35.88
C ASP A 9 31.68 11.03 35.70
N VAL A 10 30.80 11.99 35.99
CA VAL A 10 29.34 11.82 35.81
C VAL A 10 28.82 12.40 34.49
N GLY A 11 29.51 13.39 33.92
CA GLY A 11 29.11 14.05 32.69
C GLY A 11 29.22 13.15 31.47
N PHE A 12 30.28 12.33 31.38
CA PHE A 12 30.45 11.40 30.26
C PHE A 12 29.40 10.25 30.27
N PRO A 13 29.10 9.58 31.40
CA PRO A 13 28.00 8.63 31.50
C PRO A 13 26.62 9.23 31.18
N ILE A 14 26.33 10.44 31.66
CA ILE A 14 25.04 11.10 31.40
C ILE A 14 24.91 11.48 29.91
N ALA A 15 25.94 12.08 29.33
CA ALA A 15 25.94 12.46 27.92
C ALA A 15 25.85 11.23 27.00
N SER A 16 26.58 10.15 27.33
CA SER A 16 26.53 8.90 26.56
C SER A 16 25.18 8.19 26.67
N ALA A 17 24.53 8.20 27.84
CA ALA A 17 23.18 7.65 28.02
C ALA A 17 22.13 8.41 27.18
N ILE A 18 22.20 9.74 27.17
CA ILE A 18 21.31 10.58 26.34
C ILE A 18 21.57 10.35 24.86
N GLY A 19 22.84 10.31 24.45
CA GLY A 19 23.24 10.03 23.07
C GLY A 19 22.75 8.65 22.59
N ALA A 20 22.93 7.61 23.40
CA ALA A 20 22.45 6.26 23.10
C ALA A 20 20.92 6.19 23.07
N GLY A 21 20.23 6.85 24.00
CA GLY A 21 18.77 6.92 24.01
C GLY A 21 18.20 7.60 22.76
N PHE A 22 18.79 8.73 22.34
CA PHE A 22 18.40 9.42 21.12
C PHE A 22 18.67 8.59 19.85
N PHE A 23 19.80 7.88 19.83
CA PHE A 23 20.15 6.99 18.72
C PHE A 23 19.13 5.86 18.57
N ILE A 24 18.82 5.13 19.64
CA ILE A 24 17.84 4.04 19.63
C ILE A 24 16.46 4.55 19.18
N PHE A 25 16.01 5.69 19.71
CA PHE A 25 14.75 6.29 19.31
C PHE A 25 14.70 6.60 17.81
N THR A 26 15.77 7.19 17.28
CA THR A 26 15.85 7.54 15.85
C THR A 26 15.83 6.28 14.97
N THR A 27 16.56 5.23 15.35
CA THR A 27 16.56 3.96 14.63
C THR A 27 15.16 3.32 14.60
N LEU A 28 14.47 3.25 15.75
CA LEU A 28 13.12 2.69 15.82
C LEU A 28 12.14 3.50 14.97
N LYS A 29 12.23 4.83 15.03
CA LYS A 29 11.40 5.72 14.20
C LYS A 29 11.65 5.50 12.71
N PHE A 30 12.91 5.32 12.31
CA PHE A 30 13.26 5.05 10.92
C PHE A 30 12.71 3.70 10.43
N ILE A 31 12.85 2.64 11.23
CA ILE A 31 12.30 1.31 10.91
C ILE A 31 10.77 1.39 10.77
N LEU A 32 10.08 1.98 11.74
CA LEU A 32 8.63 2.10 11.72
C LEU A 32 8.14 2.91 10.52
N GLY A 33 8.81 4.03 10.21
CA GLY A 33 8.51 4.84 9.03
C GLY A 33 8.72 4.06 7.73
N SER A 34 9.83 3.34 7.61
CA SER A 34 10.15 2.52 6.44
C SER A 34 9.08 1.44 6.19
N VAL A 35 8.69 0.71 7.23
CA VAL A 35 7.66 -0.34 7.12
C VAL A 35 6.30 0.27 6.77
N THR A 36 5.95 1.41 7.35
CA THR A 36 4.68 2.11 7.06
C THR A 36 4.59 2.50 5.57
N VAL A 37 5.68 3.02 5.00
CA VAL A 37 5.74 3.37 3.58
C VAL A 37 5.60 2.13 2.70
N GLN A 38 6.29 1.04 3.03
CA GLN A 38 6.21 -0.21 2.28
C GLN A 38 4.79 -0.77 2.25
N VAL A 39 4.09 -0.79 3.39
CA VAL A 39 2.69 -1.22 3.47
C VAL A 39 1.80 -0.32 2.61
N GLY A 40 2.02 1.01 2.63
CA GLY A 40 1.31 1.95 1.77
C GLY A 40 1.51 1.66 0.28
N THR A 41 2.73 1.33 -0.15
CA THR A 41 3.02 0.95 -1.53
C THR A 41 2.29 -0.34 -1.93
N ILE A 42 2.30 -1.37 -1.07
CA ILE A 42 1.58 -2.62 -1.32
C ILE A 42 0.08 -2.38 -1.42
N ASN A 43 -0.49 -1.55 -0.54
CA ASN A 43 -1.90 -1.20 -0.60
C ASN A 43 -2.28 -0.55 -1.94
N SER A 44 -1.48 0.41 -2.41
CA SER A 44 -1.67 1.03 -3.73
C SER A 44 -1.55 0.04 -4.88
N MET A 45 -0.59 -0.89 -4.81
CA MET A 45 -0.46 -1.96 -5.81
C MET A 45 -1.68 -2.89 -5.83
N ILE A 46 -2.17 -3.30 -4.66
CA ILE A 46 -3.38 -4.14 -4.54
C ILE A 46 -4.59 -3.41 -5.13
N HIS A 47 -4.78 -2.12 -4.81
CA HIS A 47 -5.85 -1.33 -5.41
C HIS A 47 -5.74 -1.22 -6.94
N SER A 48 -4.52 -1.07 -7.47
CA SER A 48 -4.31 -1.08 -8.93
C SER A 48 -4.69 -2.42 -9.56
N LEU A 49 -4.40 -3.54 -8.87
CA LEU A 49 -4.71 -4.87 -9.34
C LEU A 49 -6.21 -5.17 -9.26
N ASP A 50 -6.88 -4.75 -8.19
CA ASP A 50 -8.33 -4.83 -8.04
C ASP A 50 -9.05 -4.10 -9.18
N ASN A 51 -8.62 -2.88 -9.51
CA ASN A 51 -9.17 -2.17 -10.67
C ASN A 51 -8.95 -2.93 -11.98
N ARG A 52 -7.79 -3.57 -12.18
CA ARG A 52 -7.54 -4.40 -13.38
C ARG A 52 -8.44 -5.63 -13.44
N VAL A 53 -8.71 -6.27 -12.31
CA VAL A 53 -9.63 -7.42 -12.23
C VAL A 53 -11.06 -6.97 -12.56
N GLN A 54 -11.48 -5.81 -12.05
CA GLN A 54 -12.80 -5.23 -12.36
C GLN A 54 -12.93 -4.87 -13.85
N THR A 55 -11.92 -4.23 -14.45
CA THR A 55 -11.89 -3.98 -15.90
C THR A 55 -11.96 -5.29 -16.69
N MET A 56 -11.17 -6.30 -16.29
CA MET A 56 -11.18 -7.61 -16.96
C MET A 56 -12.54 -8.30 -16.85
N ASN A 57 -13.23 -8.20 -15.71
CA ASN A 57 -14.58 -8.73 -15.56
C ASN A 57 -15.56 -8.07 -16.52
N ASN A 58 -15.48 -6.75 -16.67
CA ASN A 58 -16.30 -6.02 -17.63
C ASN A 58 -16.00 -6.43 -19.09
N ASP A 59 -14.73 -6.58 -19.44
CA ASP A 59 -14.32 -7.05 -20.77
C ASP A 59 -14.83 -8.46 -21.06
N LEU A 60 -14.78 -9.37 -20.08
CA LEU A 60 -15.31 -10.72 -20.21
C LEU A 60 -16.83 -10.72 -20.47
N VAL A 61 -17.59 -9.88 -19.78
CA VAL A 61 -19.04 -9.74 -20.01
C VAL A 61 -19.32 -9.19 -21.41
N LYS A 62 -18.54 -8.20 -21.86
CA LYS A 62 -18.67 -7.64 -23.22
C LYS A 62 -18.36 -8.68 -24.30
N ILE A 63 -17.30 -9.46 -24.13
CA ILE A 63 -16.94 -10.54 -25.06
C ILE A 63 -18.05 -11.60 -25.09
N ASP A 64 -18.58 -12.01 -23.93
CA ASP A 64 -19.66 -12.99 -23.83
C ASP A 64 -20.92 -12.53 -24.60
N ALA A 65 -21.27 -11.24 -24.48
CA ALA A 65 -22.39 -10.65 -25.20
C ALA A 65 -22.16 -10.59 -26.72
N LEU A 66 -20.95 -10.19 -27.16
CA LEU A 66 -20.59 -10.15 -28.58
C LEU A 66 -20.56 -11.54 -29.21
N MET A 67 -20.02 -12.52 -28.49
CA MET A 67 -19.99 -13.93 -28.93
C MET A 67 -21.39 -14.51 -29.01
N SER A 68 -22.26 -14.22 -28.04
CA SER A 68 -23.67 -14.62 -28.07
C SER A 68 -24.37 -14.05 -29.30
N TYR A 69 -24.15 -12.77 -29.61
CA TYR A 69 -24.68 -12.14 -30.83
C TYR A 69 -24.15 -12.79 -32.11
N ALA A 70 -22.83 -13.02 -32.20
CA ALA A 70 -22.21 -13.64 -33.38
C ALA A 70 -22.67 -15.09 -33.62
N LEU A 71 -22.95 -15.84 -32.54
CA LEU A 71 -23.42 -17.22 -32.59
C LEU A 71 -24.95 -17.34 -32.63
N GLY A 72 -25.69 -16.21 -32.61
CA GLY A 72 -27.15 -16.21 -32.58
C GLY A 72 -27.77 -16.77 -31.29
N VAL A 73 -26.98 -16.87 -30.22
CA VAL A 73 -27.41 -17.36 -28.91
C VAL A 73 -27.84 -16.18 -28.03
N LYS A 74 -28.83 -16.39 -27.16
CA LYS A 74 -29.27 -15.33 -26.23
C LYS A 74 -28.12 -14.96 -25.27
N PRO A 75 -27.73 -13.68 -25.18
CA PRO A 75 -26.73 -13.22 -24.22
C PRO A 75 -27.13 -13.55 -22.78
N ASN A 76 -26.15 -13.83 -21.92
CA ASN A 76 -26.39 -14.07 -20.51
C ASN A 76 -26.78 -12.76 -19.79
N THR A 77 -28.08 -12.47 -19.77
CA THR A 77 -28.66 -11.25 -19.19
C THR A 77 -28.45 -11.15 -17.69
N ASP A 78 -28.33 -12.28 -16.99
CA ASP A 78 -28.15 -12.30 -15.53
C ASP A 78 -26.74 -11.83 -15.18
N ARG A 79 -25.72 -12.23 -15.95
CA ARG A 79 -24.34 -11.72 -15.80
C ARG A 79 -24.22 -10.26 -16.20
N ILE A 80 -24.96 -9.82 -17.21
CA ILE A 80 -24.97 -8.40 -17.65
C ILE A 80 -25.64 -7.52 -16.58
N ALA A 81 -26.76 -7.96 -16.00
CA ALA A 81 -27.48 -7.23 -14.96
C ALA A 81 -26.75 -7.22 -13.61
N ALA A 82 -25.99 -8.28 -13.30
CA ALA A 82 -25.20 -8.39 -12.07
C ALA A 82 -23.84 -7.70 -12.14
N ASN A 83 -23.37 -7.30 -13.33
CA ASN A 83 -22.13 -6.54 -13.45
C ASN A 83 -22.38 -5.12 -12.90
N GLU A 84 -21.85 -4.84 -11.71
CA GLU A 84 -21.84 -3.50 -11.13
C GLU A 84 -21.04 -2.59 -12.09
N GLY A 85 -21.75 -1.85 -12.93
CA GLY A 85 -21.22 -1.12 -14.08
C GLY A 85 -20.17 -0.07 -13.72
N LYS A 86 -18.96 -0.51 -13.38
CA LYS A 86 -17.78 0.35 -13.42
C LYS A 86 -17.43 0.51 -14.88
N ALA A 87 -17.77 1.67 -15.43
CA ALA A 87 -17.27 2.10 -16.73
C ALA A 87 -15.75 1.94 -16.72
N ASP A 88 -15.21 1.32 -17.78
CA ASP A 88 -13.77 1.16 -17.94
C ASP A 88 -13.07 2.50 -17.65
N ALA A 89 -12.20 2.52 -16.63
CA ALA A 89 -11.47 3.72 -16.24
C ALA A 89 -10.40 4.10 -17.28
N ARG A 90 -10.18 3.25 -18.29
CA ARG A 90 -9.42 3.60 -19.49
C ARG A 90 -10.25 4.57 -20.31
N ARG A 91 -10.01 5.86 -20.07
CA ARG A 91 -10.29 6.93 -21.04
C ARG A 91 -9.22 6.83 -22.12
N ASP A 92 -9.45 6.02 -23.15
CA ASP A 92 -8.92 6.39 -24.46
C ASP A 92 -9.59 7.67 -24.96
#